data_AF-A0A1Y5E9M8-F1
#
_entry.id   AF-A0A1Y5E9M8-F1
#
_cell.length_a   1.000
_cell.length_b   1.000
_cell.length_c   1.000
_cell.angle_alpha   90.00
_cell.angle_beta   90.00
_cell.angle_gamma   90.00
#
_symmetry.space_group_name_H-M   'P 1'
#
loop_
_entity.id
_entity.type
_entity.pdbx_description
1 polymer ?
#
loop_
_entity_poly.entity_id
_entity_poly.type
_entity_poly.pdbx_seq_one_letter_code
_entity_poly.pdbx_strand_id
1 'polypeptide(L)'
;MARRCELTGKGVQAGNNVSHAKNRSRRRFLPNVQAVRLMSDTLGRFFSMKVTAAALRSVEHNGGLDNFLLKAKDEKLSLQARRLKRDVKKAAVAA
;
A
#
# COMPACT_ATOMS: atom_id res chain seq x y z
N MET A 1 11.56 -10.51 -7.21
CA MET A 1 10.42 -9.56 -7.08
C MET A 1 10.42 -8.89 -5.70
N ALA A 2 10.36 -7.56 -5.62
CA ALA A 2 10.23 -6.86 -4.35
C ALA A 2 8.79 -6.97 -3.83
N ARG A 3 8.58 -7.65 -2.69
CA ARG A 3 7.29 -7.68 -1.97
C ARG A 3 7.10 -6.36 -1.24
N ARG A 4 6.72 -5.30 -1.97
CA ARG A 4 6.47 -3.97 -1.43
C ARG A 4 5.02 -3.56 -1.69
N CYS A 5 4.37 -2.97 -0.68
CA CYS A 5 3.03 -2.42 -0.82
C CYS A 5 3.08 -1.10 -1.59
N GLU A 6 2.19 -0.93 -2.55
CA GLU A 6 2.12 0.28 -3.37
C GLU A 6 1.47 1.48 -2.65
N LEU A 7 0.59 1.22 -1.68
CA LEU A 7 -0.13 2.26 -0.93
C LEU A 7 0.63 2.75 0.32
N THR A 8 1.38 1.87 0.97
CA THR A 8 2.00 2.17 2.28
C THR A 8 3.51 2.03 2.29
N GLY A 9 4.12 1.57 1.19
CA GLY A 9 5.57 1.40 1.08
C GLY A 9 6.15 0.28 1.94
N LYS A 10 5.32 -0.45 2.72
CA LYS A 10 5.73 -1.57 3.58
C LYS A 10 6.51 -2.60 2.78
N GLY A 11 7.75 -2.85 3.18
CA GLY A 11 8.68 -3.78 2.53
C GLY A 11 9.06 -4.96 3.41
N VAL A 12 10.02 -5.74 2.91
CA VAL A 12 10.61 -6.86 3.66
C VAL A 12 11.52 -6.30 4.75
N GLN A 13 11.39 -6.83 5.97
CA GLN A 13 12.30 -6.52 7.06
C GLN A 13 13.29 -7.68 7.26
N ALA A 14 14.55 -7.37 7.52
CA ALA A 14 15.54 -8.35 7.92
C ALA A 14 15.65 -8.37 9.45
N GLY A 15 15.83 -9.56 10.03
CA GLY A 15 16.11 -9.70 11.44
C GLY A 15 16.66 -11.09 11.77
N ASN A 16 16.57 -11.47 13.03
CA ASN A 16 17.03 -12.76 13.53
C ASN A 16 15.89 -13.53 14.17
N ASN A 17 15.89 -14.86 14.02
CA ASN A 17 15.23 -15.74 14.97
C ASN A 17 16.15 -15.90 16.18
N VAL A 18 15.61 -15.74 17.38
CA VAL A 18 16.37 -15.80 18.64
C VAL A 18 15.80 -16.94 19.46
N SER A 19 16.60 -17.97 19.73
CA SER A 19 16.19 -19.08 20.60
C SER A 19 16.19 -18.67 22.08
N HIS A 20 15.65 -19.52 22.96
CA HIS A 20 15.75 -19.34 24.41
C HIS A 20 17.21 -19.22 24.89
N ALA A 21 18.14 -19.93 24.23
CA ALA A 21 19.58 -19.81 24.48
C ALA A 21 20.23 -18.58 23.82
N LYS A 22 19.45 -17.67 23.25
CA LYS A 22 19.89 -16.47 22.51
C LYS A 22 20.73 -16.76 21.24
N ASN A 23 20.64 -17.97 20.69
CA ASN A 23 21.26 -18.27 19.39
C ASN A 23 20.51 -17.51 18.29
N ARG A 24 21.23 -16.70 17.51
CA ARG A 24 20.67 -15.81 16.50
C ARG A 24 20.87 -16.40 15.10
N SER A 25 19.78 -16.72 14.39
CA SER A 25 19.81 -17.12 12.97
C SER A 25 19.11 -16.08 12.09
N ARG A 26 19.67 -15.77 10.92
CA ARG A 26 19.12 -14.73 10.03
C ARG A 26 17.76 -15.16 9.46
N ARG A 27 16.77 -14.26 9.52
CA ARG A 27 15.44 -14.46 8.93
C ARG A 27 14.96 -13.19 8.22
N ARG A 28 14.09 -13.39 7.22
CA ARG A 28 13.34 -12.33 6.53
C ARG A 28 11.89 -12.34 6.98
N PHE A 29 11.35 -11.17 7.33
CA PHE A 29 9.94 -10.95 7.61
C PHE A 29 9.27 -10.40 6.34
N LEU A 30 8.44 -11.24 5.72
CA LEU A 30 7.75 -10.88 4.48
C LEU A 30 6.37 -10.29 4.82
N PRO A 31 6.00 -9.13 4.26
CA PRO A 31 4.63 -8.64 4.38
C PRO A 31 3.67 -9.53 3.57
N ASN A 32 2.44 -9.67 4.07
CA ASN A 32 1.35 -10.32 3.32
C ASN A 32 0.85 -9.36 2.23
N VAL A 33 1.42 -9.49 1.02
CA VAL A 33 1.09 -8.70 -0.16
C VAL A 33 0.18 -9.52 -1.07
N GLN A 34 -0.95 -8.94 -1.45
CA GLN A 34 -1.95 -9.53 -2.34
C GLN A 34 -2.15 -8.62 -3.55
N ALA A 35 -2.42 -9.21 -4.71
CA ALA A 35 -2.80 -8.46 -5.90
C ALA A 35 -4.31 -8.26 -5.87
N VAL A 36 -4.76 -7.02 -5.69
CA VAL A 36 -6.19 -6.69 -5.54
C VAL A 36 -6.57 -5.60 -6.52
N ARG A 37 -7.81 -5.66 -7.01
CA ARG A 37 -8.43 -4.62 -7.82
C ARG A 37 -9.23 -3.69 -6.90
N LEU A 38 -8.88 -2.41 -6.89
CA LEU A 38 -9.61 -1.39 -6.13
C LEU A 38 -10.31 -0.45 -7.11
N MET A 39 -11.55 -0.10 -6.80
CA MET A 39 -12.33 0.87 -7.56
C MET A 39 -12.00 2.28 -7.08
N SER A 40 -11.84 3.21 -8.02
CA SER A 40 -11.79 4.65 -7.77
C SER A 40 -13.14 5.23 -8.18
N ASP A 41 -13.83 5.87 -7.24
CA ASP A 41 -15.17 6.43 -7.45
C ASP A 41 -15.10 7.71 -8.29
N THR A 42 -14.06 8.51 -8.09
CA THR A 42 -13.81 9.76 -8.85
C THR A 42 -13.45 9.51 -10.32
N LEU A 43 -12.76 8.41 -10.62
CA LEU A 43 -12.33 8.06 -11.98
C LEU A 43 -13.20 6.99 -12.64
N GLY A 44 -14.08 6.33 -11.89
CA GLY A 44 -14.95 5.24 -12.39
C GLY A 44 -14.19 4.03 -12.94
N ARG A 45 -12.95 3.79 -12.48
CA ARG A 45 -12.04 2.76 -13.04
C ARG A 45 -11.49 1.84 -11.95
N PHE A 46 -11.21 0.59 -12.34
CA PHE A 46 -10.51 -0.37 -11.49
C PHE A 46 -9.01 -0.30 -11.70
N PHE A 47 -8.26 -0.24 -10.59
CA PHE A 47 -6.81 -0.29 -10.60
C PHE A 47 -6.34 -1.58 -9.92
N SER A 48 -5.56 -2.38 -10.63
CA SER A 48 -4.89 -3.56 -10.07
C SER A 48 -3.56 -3.14 -9.44
N MET A 49 -3.40 -3.41 -8.15
CA MET A 49 -2.19 -3.05 -7.43
C MET A 49 -1.81 -4.07 -6.35
N LYS A 50 -0.51 -4.12 -6.02
CA LYS A 50 0.01 -4.96 -4.94
C LYS A 50 -0.15 -4.24 -3.61
N VAL A 51 -1.10 -4.72 -2.82
CA VAL A 51 -1.51 -4.10 -1.56
C VAL A 51 -1.31 -5.10 -0.42
N THR A 52 -0.93 -4.60 0.75
CA THR A 52 -0.87 -5.42 1.96
C THR A 52 -2.24 -5.52 2.61
N ALA A 53 -2.53 -6.65 3.27
CA ALA A 53 -3.81 -6.80 4.00
C ALA A 53 -4.04 -5.70 5.05
N ALA A 54 -2.96 -5.20 5.68
CA ALA A 54 -3.06 -4.04 6.58
C ALA A 54 -3.45 -2.75 5.86
N ALA A 55 -2.99 -2.54 4.62
CA ALA A 55 -3.35 -1.37 3.83
C ALA A 55 -4.80 -1.46 3.32
N LEU A 56 -5.29 -2.65 2.96
CA LEU A 56 -6.71 -2.84 2.60
C LEU A 56 -7.64 -2.42 3.74
N ARG A 57 -7.37 -2.85 4.98
CA ARG A 57 -8.12 -2.40 6.16
C ARG A 57 -8.10 -0.88 6.33
N SER A 58 -6.98 -0.22 6.05
CA SER A 58 -6.89 1.24 6.12
C SER A 58 -7.66 1.94 4.99
N VAL A 59 -7.74 1.33 3.80
CA VAL A 59 -8.53 1.87 2.68
C VAL A 59 -10.01 1.81 3.00
N GLU A 60 -10.50 0.69 3.55
CA GLU A 60 -11.89 0.55 3.98
C GLU A 60 -12.22 1.50 5.13
N HIS A 61 -11.35 1.60 6.14
CA HIS A 61 -11.55 2.53 7.25
C HIS A 61 -11.63 4.00 6.80
N ASN A 62 -10.89 4.36 5.75
CA ASN A 62 -10.92 5.71 5.20
C ASN A 62 -12.08 5.95 4.22
N GLY A 63 -12.96 4.97 4.01
CA GLY A 63 -14.12 5.10 3.13
C GLY A 63 -13.75 5.14 1.65
N GLY A 64 -12.81 4.29 1.22
CA GLY A 64 -12.50 4.11 -0.20
C GLY A 64 -11.07 4.50 -0.60
N LEU A 65 -10.72 4.14 -1.84
CA LEU A 65 -9.38 4.35 -2.39
C LEU A 65 -9.05 5.84 -2.51
N ASP A 66 -10.00 6.64 -3.00
CA ASP A 66 -9.77 8.05 -3.31
C ASP A 66 -9.55 8.88 -2.04
N ASN A 67 -10.39 8.66 -1.02
CA ASN A 67 -10.24 9.26 0.30
C ASN A 67 -8.92 8.88 0.97
N PHE A 68 -8.49 7.63 0.82
CA PHE A 68 -7.18 7.19 1.30
C PHE A 68 -6.03 7.92 0.57
N LEU A 69 -6.10 8.04 -0.76
CA LEU A 69 -5.05 8.69 -1.55
C LEU A 69 -4.96 10.20 -1.28
N LEU A 70 -6.08 10.87 -1.05
CA LEU A 70 -6.10 12.29 -0.69
C LEU A 70 -5.41 12.55 0.65
N LYS A 71 -5.65 11.70 1.66
CA LYS A 71 -5.06 11.81 3.01
C LYS A 71 -3.62 11.31 3.09
N ALA A 72 -3.22 10.36 2.24
CA ALA A 72 -1.92 9.73 2.34
C ALA A 72 -0.77 10.67 1.93
N LYS A 73 0.38 10.55 2.61
CA LYS A 73 1.60 11.31 2.30
C LYS A 73 2.33 10.73 1.08
N ASP A 74 2.85 11.60 0.21
CA ASP A 74 3.44 11.22 -1.09
C ASP A 74 4.68 10.31 -0.96
N GLU A 75 5.41 10.41 0.14
CA GLU A 75 6.61 9.61 0.43
C GLU A 75 6.32 8.10 0.59
N LYS A 76 5.10 7.76 1.01
CA LYS A 76 4.70 6.37 1.28
C LYS A 76 4.09 5.68 0.06
N LEU A 77 3.75 6.45 -0.97
CA LEU A 77 3.09 5.96 -2.18
C LEU A 77 4.11 5.53 -3.23
N SER A 78 3.80 4.46 -3.97
CA SER A 78 4.54 4.07 -5.17
C SER A 78 4.38 5.12 -6.28
N LEU A 79 5.23 5.04 -7.32
CA LEU A 79 5.12 5.90 -8.49
C LEU A 79 3.72 5.82 -9.16
N GLN A 80 3.13 4.62 -9.20
CA GLN A 80 1.78 4.41 -9.75
C GLN A 80 0.72 5.06 -8.85
N ALA A 81 0.79 4.87 -7.53
CA ALA A 81 -0.13 5.51 -6.60
C ALA A 81 0.00 7.04 -6.58
N ARG A 82 1.21 7.59 -6.76
CA ARG A 82 1.43 9.04 -6.90
C ARG A 82 0.85 9.60 -8.21
N ARG A 83 0.88 8.83 -9.30
CA ARG A 83 0.19 9.20 -10.56
C ARG A 83 -1.32 9.23 -10.33
N LEU A 84 -1.86 8.16 -9.77
CA LEU A 84 -3.29 8.07 -9.46
C LEU A 84 -3.76 9.21 -8.54
N LYS A 85 -3.00 9.55 -7.50
CA LYS A 85 -3.33 10.69 -6.62
C LYS A 85 -3.38 12.03 -7.37
N ARG A 86 -2.50 12.25 -8.36
CA ARG A 86 -2.55 13.46 -9.19
C ARG A 86 -3.78 13.47 -10.08
N ASP A 87 -4.15 12.33 -10.64
CA ASP A 87 -5.31 12.21 -11.52
C ASP A 87 -6.61 12.41 -10.72
N VAL A 88 -6.72 11.82 -9.53
CA VAL A 88 -7.84 12.04 -8.59
C VAL A 88 -7.93 13.51 -8.16
N LYS A 89 -6.79 14.15 -7.83
CA LYS A 89 -6.78 15.58 -7.49
C LYS A 89 -7.25 16.46 -8.65
N LYS A 90 -6.85 16.14 -9.89
CA LYS A 90 -7.31 16.88 -11.07
C LYS A 90 -8.81 16.71 -11.30
N ALA A 91 -9.31 15.47 -11.21
CA ALA A 91 -10.73 15.18 -11.35
C ALA A 91 -11.57 15.88 -10.27
N ALA A 92 -11.09 15.92 -9.03
CA ALA A 92 -11.76 16.59 -7.92
C ALA A 92 -11.79 18.13 -8.01
N VAL A 93 -10.93 18.74 -8.84
CA VAL A 93 -10.93 20.20 -9.10
C VAL A 93 -11.77 20.55 -10.33
N ALA A 94 -11.91 19.61 -11.26
CA ALA A 94 -12.70 19.78 -12.47
C ALA A 94 -14.20 19.53 -12.26
N ALA A 95 -14.57 18.89 -11.15
CA ALA A 95 -15.94 18.73 -10.67
C ALA A 95 -16.30 19.87 -9.71
#